data_AF-A0A6P0Z8Q4-F1
#
_entry.id   AF-A0A6P0Z8Q4-F1
#
_cell.length_a   1.000
_cell.length_b   1.000
_cell.length_c   1.000
_cell.angle_alpha   90.00
_cell.angle_beta   90.00
_cell.angle_gamma   90.00
#
_symmetry.space_group_name_H-M   'P 1'
#
loop_
_entity.id
_entity.type
_entity.pdbx_description
1 polymer ?
#
loop_
_entity_poly.entity_id
_entity_poly.type
_entity_poly.pdbx_seq_one_letter_code
_entity_poly.pdbx_strand_id
1 'polypeptide(L)'
;IPSNTELPVFIKNEFEDFYKAMFQTSYERENKKVAFLEYAWDMGSCDPCSAQPLNLEELRQAGVFWLNPSTRNNVFITRFHVRYSRDQFPEDLMFQETSNRQLFQGRYILRHPYQGEINCPAGREYKRSLNQRLEREVQTLAKLTRWNIKDIRQKANLPQGRRVRWWRELWQ
;
A
#
# COMPACT_ATOMS: atom_id res chain seq x y z
N ILE A 1 7.78 1.42 3.14
CA ILE A 1 6.45 0.90 3.51
C ILE A 1 6.09 -0.31 2.65
N PRO A 2 5.16 -1.20 3.06
CA PRO A 2 4.61 -2.24 2.19
C PRO A 2 4.05 -1.64 0.90
N SER A 3 4.22 -2.36 -0.22
CA SER A 3 3.74 -1.92 -1.53
C SER A 3 3.25 -3.12 -2.34
N ASN A 4 2.47 -2.85 -3.39
CA ASN A 4 1.85 -3.83 -4.28
C ASN A 4 0.98 -4.85 -3.53
N THR A 5 0.29 -4.40 -2.48
CA THR A 5 -0.62 -5.24 -1.68
C THR A 5 -2.06 -5.01 -2.07
N GLU A 6 -2.81 -6.10 -2.27
CA GLU A 6 -4.25 -6.06 -2.54
C GLU A 6 -5.05 -5.98 -1.24
N LEU A 7 -6.00 -5.06 -1.17
CA LEU A 7 -6.82 -4.80 0.00
C LEU A 7 -8.31 -4.85 -0.32
N PRO A 8 -9.17 -5.12 0.68
CA PRO A 8 -10.62 -5.05 0.50
C PRO A 8 -11.08 -3.66 0.05
N VAL A 9 -12.03 -3.60 -0.88
CA VAL A 9 -12.50 -2.35 -1.49
C VAL A 9 -13.00 -1.31 -0.48
N PHE A 10 -13.61 -1.74 0.64
CA PHE A 10 -14.12 -0.82 1.67
C PHE A 10 -13.04 0.06 2.30
N ILE A 11 -11.76 -0.37 2.24
CA ILE A 11 -10.62 0.41 2.75
C ILE A 11 -10.47 1.75 2.04
N LYS A 12 -11.04 1.91 0.84
CA LYS A 12 -11.12 3.23 0.18
C LYS A 12 -11.68 4.32 1.11
N ASN A 13 -12.68 3.99 1.93
CA ASN A 13 -13.34 4.93 2.83
C ASN A 13 -12.70 4.97 4.24
N GLU A 14 -11.78 4.05 4.54
CA GLU A 14 -11.10 3.92 5.83
C GLU A 14 -9.57 4.02 5.65
N PHE A 15 -9.12 4.67 4.58
CA PHE A 15 -7.71 4.64 4.17
C PHE A 15 -6.81 5.30 5.21
N GLU A 16 -7.28 6.37 5.84
CA GLU A 16 -6.53 7.06 6.89
C GLU A 16 -6.23 6.14 8.08
N ASP A 17 -7.26 5.48 8.61
CA ASP A 17 -7.13 4.55 9.73
C ASP A 17 -6.29 3.33 9.36
N PHE A 18 -6.51 2.79 8.16
CA PHE A 18 -5.68 1.74 7.59
C PHE A 18 -4.20 2.14 7.57
N TYR A 19 -3.88 3.32 7.01
CA TYR A 19 -2.50 3.75 6.83
C TYR A 19 -1.80 3.95 8.18
N LYS A 20 -2.48 4.58 9.15
CA LYS A 20 -1.97 4.74 10.52
C LYS A 20 -1.67 3.40 11.17
N ALA A 21 -2.60 2.44 11.11
CA ALA A 21 -2.44 1.12 11.72
C ALA A 21 -1.34 0.29 11.03
N MET A 22 -1.27 0.34 9.69
CA MET A 22 -0.25 -0.34 8.91
C MET A 22 1.14 0.24 9.18
N PHE A 23 1.25 1.57 9.23
CA PHE A 23 2.50 2.24 9.52
C PHE A 23 2.99 1.87 10.93
N GLN A 24 2.10 1.90 11.93
CA GLN A 24 2.45 1.51 13.30
C GLN A 24 2.92 0.06 13.38
N THR A 25 2.22 -0.86 12.73
CA THR A 25 2.61 -2.28 12.65
C THR A 25 4.00 -2.45 12.03
N SER A 26 4.27 -1.72 10.94
CA SER A 26 5.58 -1.74 10.27
C SER A 26 6.67 -1.14 11.16
N TYR A 27 6.41 -0.01 11.81
CA TYR A 27 7.32 0.65 12.74
C TYR A 27 7.76 -0.27 13.88
N GLU A 28 6.81 -0.98 14.49
CA GLU A 28 7.09 -1.93 15.56
C GLU A 28 7.84 -3.18 15.05
N ARG A 29 7.48 -3.70 13.88
CA ARG A 29 8.13 -4.87 13.29
C ARG A 29 9.61 -4.63 13.01
N GLU A 30 9.95 -3.43 12.55
CA GLU A 30 11.34 -3.03 12.27
C GLU A 30 12.06 -2.50 13.53
N ASN A 31 11.58 -2.87 14.72
CA ASN A 31 12.11 -2.48 16.03
C ASN A 31 12.27 -0.97 16.24
N LYS A 32 11.51 -0.16 15.49
CA LYS A 32 11.53 1.32 15.57
C LYS A 32 12.87 1.95 15.13
N LYS A 33 13.70 1.22 14.39
CA LYS A 33 15.09 1.64 14.07
C LYS A 33 15.34 1.97 12.60
N VAL A 34 14.28 2.11 11.80
CA VAL A 34 14.43 2.33 10.35
C VAL A 34 13.60 3.52 9.88
N ALA A 35 14.09 4.19 8.83
CA ALA A 35 13.32 5.14 8.05
C ALA A 35 12.39 4.39 7.09
N PHE A 36 11.22 4.96 6.81
CA PHE A 36 10.24 4.35 5.91
C PHE A 36 10.08 5.19 4.66
N LEU A 37 10.54 4.66 3.53
CA LEU A 37 10.28 5.26 2.22
C LEU A 37 8.80 5.10 1.84
N GLU A 38 8.16 6.19 1.41
CA GLU A 38 6.78 6.20 0.88
C GLU A 38 6.79 6.29 -0.65
N TYR A 39 7.55 7.24 -1.22
CA TYR A 39 7.86 7.28 -2.64
C TYR A 39 9.25 7.84 -2.90
N ALA A 40 9.83 7.45 -4.03
CA ALA A 40 11.09 7.95 -4.58
C ALA A 40 10.95 7.92 -6.10
N TRP A 41 11.02 9.08 -6.75
CA TRP A 41 10.65 9.20 -8.15
C TRP A 41 11.45 10.30 -8.86
N ASP A 42 11.99 9.93 -10.02
CA ASP A 42 12.58 10.83 -11.00
C ASP A 42 11.50 11.50 -11.86
N MET A 43 11.32 12.80 -11.69
CA MET A 43 10.32 13.61 -12.42
C MET A 43 10.64 13.77 -13.92
N GLY A 44 11.79 13.28 -14.39
CA GLY A 44 12.13 13.20 -15.81
C GLY A 44 11.44 12.06 -16.57
N SER A 45 10.84 11.08 -15.87
CA SER A 45 10.15 9.93 -16.48
C SER A 45 8.89 9.57 -15.71
N CYS A 46 7.85 9.10 -16.39
CA CYS A 46 6.55 8.82 -15.79
C CYS A 46 6.02 7.41 -16.09
N ASP A 47 6.90 6.43 -16.24
CA ASP A 47 6.48 5.05 -16.54
C ASP A 47 7.00 4.06 -15.49
N PRO A 48 6.13 3.33 -14.76
CA PRO A 48 4.65 3.39 -14.74
C PRO A 48 4.12 4.42 -13.72
N CYS A 49 3.35 5.41 -14.18
CA CYS A 49 2.79 6.45 -13.32
C CYS A 49 1.38 6.16 -12.79
N SER A 50 1.18 6.42 -11.50
CA SER A 50 -0.16 6.51 -10.89
C SER A 50 -0.74 7.93 -10.92
N ALA A 51 0.07 8.94 -11.27
CA ALA A 51 -0.29 10.36 -11.36
C ALA A 51 0.65 11.07 -12.36
N GLN A 52 0.28 12.27 -12.83
CA GLN A 52 1.14 13.08 -13.69
C GLN A 52 2.35 13.62 -12.89
N PRO A 53 3.51 13.85 -13.53
CA PRO A 53 4.63 14.53 -12.88
C PRO A 53 4.22 15.93 -12.45
N LEU A 54 4.83 16.41 -11.36
CA LEU A 54 4.56 17.75 -10.87
C LEU A 54 4.94 18.78 -11.93
N ASN A 55 4.08 19.77 -12.12
CA ASN A 55 4.35 20.90 -12.99
C ASN A 55 5.35 21.88 -12.32
N LEU A 56 5.86 22.85 -13.09
CA LEU A 56 6.88 23.79 -12.59
C LEU A 56 6.41 24.60 -11.37
N GLU A 57 5.12 24.92 -11.29
CA GLU A 57 4.56 25.67 -10.17
C GLU A 57 4.47 24.81 -8.91
N GLU A 58 4.03 23.56 -9.03
CA GLU A 58 4.03 22.59 -7.93
C GLU A 58 5.46 22.30 -7.44
N LEU A 59 6.42 22.20 -8.36
CA LEU A 59 7.83 22.05 -8.03
C LEU A 59 8.37 23.27 -7.26
N ARG A 60 8.02 24.49 -7.65
CA ARG A 60 8.38 25.71 -6.89
C ARG A 60 7.77 25.71 -5.49
N GLN A 61 6.50 25.32 -5.36
CA GLN A 61 5.85 25.20 -4.06
C GLN A 61 6.52 24.14 -3.17
N ALA A 62 7.11 23.10 -3.78
CA ALA A 62 7.94 22.10 -3.09
C ALA A 62 9.39 22.56 -2.81
N GLY A 63 9.75 23.82 -3.13
CA GLY A 63 11.07 24.40 -2.85
C GLY A 63 12.06 24.34 -4.02
N VAL A 64 11.63 23.90 -5.21
CA VAL A 64 12.49 23.76 -6.39
C VAL A 64 12.56 25.09 -7.16
N PHE A 65 13.37 26.03 -6.65
CA PHE A 65 13.50 27.38 -7.23
C PHE A 65 14.60 27.50 -8.29
N TRP A 66 15.46 26.50 -8.43
CA TRP A 66 16.63 26.53 -9.33
C TRP A 66 16.33 26.04 -10.76
N LEU A 67 15.14 25.48 -11.00
CA LEU A 67 14.76 25.02 -12.34
C LEU A 67 14.46 26.20 -13.26
N ASN A 68 15.05 26.16 -14.46
CA ASN A 68 14.74 27.07 -15.55
C ASN A 68 13.92 26.32 -16.61
N PRO A 69 12.85 26.91 -17.20
CA PRO A 69 12.07 26.28 -18.26
C PRO A 69 12.87 25.71 -19.44
N SER A 70 14.09 26.22 -19.68
CA SER A 70 15.00 25.74 -20.72
C SER A 70 15.83 24.50 -20.34
N THR A 71 15.82 24.10 -19.07
CA THR A 71 16.58 22.94 -18.57
C THR A 71 15.69 21.70 -18.48
N ARG A 72 16.22 20.52 -18.86
CA ARG A 72 15.50 19.25 -18.66
C ARG A 72 15.26 19.03 -17.18
N ASN A 73 14.04 18.62 -16.81
CA ASN A 73 13.67 18.28 -15.44
C ASN A 73 14.56 17.13 -14.93
N ASN A 74 15.55 17.46 -14.10
CA ASN A 74 16.40 16.52 -13.40
C ASN A 74 16.07 16.53 -11.89
N VAL A 75 14.78 16.52 -11.57
CA VAL A 75 14.32 16.55 -10.18
C VAL A 75 14.01 15.14 -9.72
N PHE A 76 14.61 14.75 -8.61
CA PHE A 76 14.24 13.55 -7.88
C PHE A 76 13.47 13.95 -6.62
N ILE A 77 12.26 13.43 -6.46
CA ILE A 77 11.45 13.70 -5.26
C ILE A 77 11.30 12.42 -4.47
N THR A 78 11.49 12.55 -3.16
CA THR A 78 11.19 11.50 -2.22
C THR A 78 10.32 12.00 -1.09
N ARG A 79 9.44 11.13 -0.58
CA ARG A 79 8.83 11.25 0.73
C ARG A 79 9.17 10.01 1.52
N PHE A 80 9.61 10.23 2.74
CA PHE A 80 9.88 9.17 3.70
C PHE A 80 9.50 9.65 5.10
N HIS A 81 9.42 8.72 6.03
CA HIS A 81 9.07 8.97 7.42
C HIS A 81 10.22 8.54 8.32
N VAL A 82 10.62 9.41 9.24
CA VAL A 82 11.56 9.11 10.32
C VAL A 82 10.90 9.52 11.64
N ARG A 83 11.06 8.67 12.66
CA ARG A 83 10.61 8.95 14.02
C ARG A 83 11.82 9.00 14.93
N TYR A 84 12.12 10.19 15.45
CA TYR A 84 13.17 10.39 16.43
C TYR A 84 12.70 9.91 17.81
N SER A 85 13.59 9.23 18.51
CA SER A 85 13.40 8.86 19.92
C SER A 85 14.74 8.99 20.64
N ARG A 86 14.71 9.04 21.97
CA ARG A 86 15.96 9.22 22.75
C ARG A 86 16.94 8.06 22.54
N ASP A 87 16.42 6.85 22.33
CA ASP A 87 17.18 5.61 22.21
C ASP A 87 17.33 5.09 20.77
N GLN A 88 16.56 5.64 19.82
CA GLN A 88 16.65 5.32 18.37
C GLN A 88 16.68 6.61 17.56
N PHE A 89 17.66 6.73 16.65
CA PHE A 89 17.97 7.95 15.88
C PHE A 89 18.41 9.14 16.74
N PRO A 90 19.53 9.06 17.47
CA PRO A 90 20.04 10.17 18.27
C PRO A 90 20.68 11.28 17.43
N GLU A 91 21.05 10.98 16.18
CA GLU A 91 21.72 11.91 15.26
C GLU A 91 20.74 12.46 14.22
N ASP A 92 21.03 13.65 13.73
CA ASP A 92 20.25 14.31 12.69
C ASP A 92 20.32 13.54 11.36
N LEU A 93 19.23 13.61 10.61
CA LEU A 93 19.18 13.01 9.30
C LEU A 93 20.08 13.76 8.32
N MET A 94 21.07 13.05 7.78
CA MET A 94 21.96 13.53 6.73
C MET A 94 21.61 12.88 5.40
N PHE A 95 21.61 13.69 4.34
CA PHE A 95 21.42 13.19 2.97
C PHE A 95 22.76 13.03 2.27
N GLN A 96 22.91 11.92 1.55
CA GLN A 96 24.03 11.66 0.65
C GLN A 96 23.50 11.52 -0.77
N GLU A 97 24.08 12.28 -1.70
CA GLU A 97 23.77 12.14 -3.11
C GLU A 97 24.33 10.82 -3.66
N THR A 98 23.52 10.13 -4.46
CA THR A 98 23.92 8.88 -5.13
C THR A 98 23.45 8.92 -6.58
N SER A 99 24.00 8.05 -7.43
CA SER A 99 23.52 7.87 -8.81
C SER A 99 22.22 7.04 -8.91
N ASN A 100 21.65 6.59 -7.78
CA ASN A 100 20.46 5.75 -7.80
C ASN A 100 19.21 6.57 -8.16
N ARG A 101 18.54 6.16 -9.23
CA ARG A 101 17.27 6.75 -9.68
C ARG A 101 16.12 5.74 -9.73
N GLN A 102 16.23 4.65 -8.97
CA GLN A 102 15.21 3.62 -8.89
C GLN A 102 13.88 4.18 -8.38
N LEU A 103 12.81 3.86 -9.09
CA LEU A 103 11.46 4.20 -8.68
C LEU A 103 11.04 3.33 -7.50
N PHE A 104 10.51 3.96 -6.46
CA PHE A 104 9.75 3.30 -5.41
C PHE A 104 8.44 4.05 -5.18
N GLN A 105 7.35 3.30 -5.01
CA GLN A 105 6.05 3.86 -4.64
C GLN A 105 5.31 2.87 -3.76
N GLY A 106 4.81 3.32 -2.61
CA GLY A 106 3.82 2.59 -1.83
C GLY A 106 2.50 2.50 -2.59
N ARG A 107 2.08 1.27 -2.92
CA ARG A 107 0.87 1.02 -3.71
C ARG A 107 -0.05 0.04 -2.99
N TYR A 108 -1.30 0.44 -2.79
CA TYR A 108 -2.37 -0.38 -2.25
C TYR A 108 -3.45 -0.55 -3.33
N ILE A 109 -3.73 -1.79 -3.71
CA ILE A 109 -4.48 -2.13 -4.91
C ILE A 109 -5.90 -2.55 -4.50
N LEU A 110 -6.91 -1.89 -5.08
CA LEU A 110 -8.32 -2.22 -4.87
C LEU A 110 -8.90 -2.86 -6.14
N ARG A 111 -9.30 -4.12 -6.05
CA ARG A 111 -9.93 -4.84 -7.16
C ARG A 111 -11.44 -4.90 -6.99
N HIS A 112 -12.14 -4.11 -7.79
CA HIS A 112 -13.60 -4.07 -7.77
C HIS A 112 -14.18 -5.36 -8.37
N PRO A 113 -14.99 -6.13 -7.62
CA PRO A 113 -15.72 -7.27 -8.19
C PRO A 113 -16.72 -6.82 -9.25
N TYR A 114 -16.97 -7.68 -10.24
CA TYR A 114 -18.02 -7.47 -11.22
C TYR A 114 -19.39 -7.57 -10.54
N GLN A 115 -20.26 -6.59 -10.76
CA GLN A 115 -21.57 -6.47 -10.10
C GLN A 115 -22.75 -6.89 -11.01
N GLY A 116 -22.51 -7.15 -12.29
CA GLY A 116 -23.56 -7.54 -13.23
C GLY A 116 -23.94 -9.02 -13.13
N GLU A 117 -24.86 -9.44 -13.99
CA GLU A 117 -25.31 -10.84 -14.06
C GLU A 117 -24.21 -11.76 -14.59
N ILE A 118 -24.10 -12.94 -13.96
CA ILE A 118 -23.08 -13.94 -14.26
C ILE A 118 -23.78 -15.26 -14.61
N ASN A 119 -24.13 -15.42 -15.88
CA ASN A 119 -24.93 -16.54 -16.38
C ASN A 119 -24.15 -17.53 -17.27
N CYS A 120 -22.84 -17.31 -17.45
CA CYS A 120 -21.98 -18.16 -18.29
C CYS A 120 -21.09 -19.13 -17.46
N PRO A 121 -20.54 -20.19 -18.08
CA PRO A 121 -19.63 -21.13 -17.41
C PRO A 121 -18.39 -20.46 -16.77
N ALA A 122 -17.73 -19.54 -17.48
CA ALA A 122 -16.59 -18.76 -16.97
C ALA A 122 -16.96 -17.97 -15.70
N GLY A 123 -18.22 -17.57 -15.61
CA GLY A 123 -18.79 -16.92 -14.44
C GLY A 123 -18.76 -17.75 -13.16
N ARG A 124 -18.92 -19.07 -13.25
CA ARG A 124 -18.84 -19.97 -12.09
C ARG A 124 -17.41 -20.05 -11.56
N GLU A 125 -16.43 -20.12 -12.46
CA GLU A 125 -15.01 -20.09 -12.11
C GLU A 125 -14.62 -18.76 -11.49
N TYR A 126 -15.08 -17.65 -12.08
CA TYR A 126 -14.90 -16.31 -11.52
C TYR A 126 -15.43 -16.21 -10.09
N LYS A 127 -16.65 -16.69 -9.80
CA LYS A 127 -17.20 -16.66 -8.43
C LYS A 127 -16.37 -17.46 -7.44
N ARG A 128 -15.80 -18.60 -7.85
CA ARG A 128 -14.91 -19.42 -7.00
C ARG A 128 -13.59 -18.69 -6.71
N SER A 129 -12.95 -18.13 -7.73
CA SER A 129 -11.69 -17.39 -7.56
C SER A 129 -11.88 -16.08 -6.80
N LEU A 130 -13.04 -15.43 -6.95
CA LEU A 130 -13.40 -14.22 -6.22
C LEU A 130 -13.39 -14.44 -4.71
N ASN A 131 -14.03 -15.49 -4.20
CA ASN A 131 -14.05 -15.77 -2.77
C ASN A 131 -12.63 -16.01 -2.21
N GLN A 132 -11.79 -16.74 -2.94
CA GLN A 132 -10.39 -16.96 -2.55
C GLN A 132 -9.59 -15.64 -2.54
N ARG A 133 -9.80 -14.79 -3.54
CA ARG A 133 -9.15 -13.48 -3.64
C ARG A 133 -9.55 -12.58 -2.47
N LEU A 134 -10.84 -12.43 -2.21
CA LEU A 134 -11.34 -11.60 -1.12
C LEU A 134 -10.84 -12.08 0.24
N GLU A 135 -10.77 -13.40 0.47
CA GLU A 135 -10.19 -13.94 1.71
C GLU A 135 -8.69 -13.59 1.84
N ARG A 136 -7.91 -13.63 0.75
CA ARG A 136 -6.51 -13.17 0.74
C ARG A 136 -6.38 -11.68 1.01
N GLU A 137 -7.25 -10.85 0.44
CA GLU A 137 -7.31 -9.40 0.71
C GLU A 137 -7.58 -9.13 2.19
N VAL A 138 -8.53 -9.85 2.81
CA VAL A 138 -8.83 -9.77 4.24
C VAL A 138 -7.66 -10.19 5.12
N GLN A 139 -6.99 -11.31 4.80
CA GLN A 139 -5.80 -11.76 5.52
C GLN A 139 -4.64 -10.78 5.38
N THR A 140 -4.47 -10.19 4.19
CA THR A 140 -3.45 -9.17 3.93
C THR A 140 -3.69 -7.94 4.79
N LEU A 141 -4.93 -7.43 4.80
CA LEU A 141 -5.31 -6.31 5.66
C LEU A 141 -5.04 -6.62 7.14
N ALA A 142 -5.49 -7.78 7.64
CA ALA A 142 -5.26 -8.19 9.03
C ALA A 142 -3.77 -8.26 9.38
N LYS A 143 -2.94 -8.81 8.48
CA LYS A 143 -1.49 -8.90 8.65
C LYS A 143 -0.83 -7.51 8.70
N LEU A 144 -1.28 -6.60 7.84
CA LEU A 144 -0.71 -5.27 7.73
C LEU A 144 -1.08 -4.38 8.92
N THR A 145 -2.32 -4.47 9.44
CA THR A 145 -2.82 -3.56 10.48
C THR A 145 -2.90 -4.18 11.87
N ARG A 146 -2.73 -5.50 11.99
CA ARG A 146 -3.05 -6.30 13.20
C ARG A 146 -4.51 -6.16 13.67
N TRP A 147 -5.41 -5.68 12.81
CA TRP A 147 -6.84 -5.65 13.11
C TRP A 147 -7.42 -7.07 13.21
N ASN A 148 -8.50 -7.21 13.96
CA ASN A 148 -9.17 -8.49 14.14
C ASN A 148 -9.76 -8.98 12.81
N ILE A 149 -9.29 -10.15 12.35
CA ILE A 149 -9.71 -10.73 11.08
C ILE A 149 -11.22 -11.00 10.99
N LYS A 150 -11.89 -11.26 12.12
CA LYS A 150 -13.34 -11.51 12.14
C LYS A 150 -14.12 -10.25 11.78
N ASP A 151 -13.71 -9.11 12.33
CA ASP A 151 -14.35 -7.81 12.10
C ASP A 151 -14.13 -7.38 10.64
N ILE A 152 -12.93 -7.61 10.11
CA ILE A 152 -12.62 -7.37 8.69
C ILE A 152 -13.51 -8.23 7.78
N ARG A 153 -13.66 -9.53 8.05
CA ARG A 153 -14.53 -10.41 7.26
C ARG A 153 -15.98 -9.94 7.27
N GLN A 154 -16.47 -9.46 8.41
CA GLN A 154 -17.82 -8.91 8.54
C GLN A 154 -17.98 -7.64 7.69
N LYS A 155 -17.04 -6.71 7.77
CA LYS A 155 -17.03 -5.49 6.93
C LYS A 155 -16.93 -5.80 5.43
N ALA A 156 -16.16 -6.82 5.06
CA ALA A 156 -16.00 -7.26 3.68
C ALA A 156 -17.25 -7.95 3.11
N ASN A 157 -18.30 -8.15 3.93
CA ASN A 157 -19.50 -8.91 3.59
C ASN A 157 -19.19 -10.30 3.00
N LEU A 158 -18.11 -10.92 3.47
CA LEU A 158 -17.76 -12.28 3.08
C LEU A 158 -18.64 -13.27 3.82
N PRO A 159 -19.19 -14.30 3.14
CA PRO A 159 -19.86 -15.38 3.83
C PRO A 159 -18.85 -15.97 4.82
N GLN A 160 -19.11 -15.83 6.12
CA GLN A 160 -18.25 -16.44 7.13
C GLN A 160 -18.14 -17.91 6.76
N GLY A 161 -16.93 -18.34 6.40
CA GLY A 161 -16.70 -19.70 5.90
C GLY A 161 -17.43 -20.66 6.81
N ARG A 162 -18.31 -21.50 6.23
CA ARG A 162 -18.96 -22.58 6.97
C ARG A 162 -17.85 -23.24 7.78
N ARG A 163 -17.88 -23.13 9.10
CA ARG A 163 -16.95 -23.85 9.98
C ARG A 163 -17.06 -25.30 9.54
N VAL A 164 -16.07 -25.79 8.78
CA VAL A 164 -15.91 -27.22 8.62
C VAL A 164 -15.60 -27.66 10.03
N ARG A 165 -16.58 -28.34 10.61
CA ARG A 165 -16.51 -28.83 11.97
C ARG A 165 -15.22 -29.65 12.08
N TRP A 166 -14.34 -29.31 13.03
CA TRP A 166 -12.97 -29.84 13.14
C TRP A 166 -12.88 -31.37 13.04
N TRP A 167 -13.93 -32.08 13.46
CA TRP A 167 -14.02 -33.54 13.37
C TRP A 167 -14.21 -34.10 11.96
N ARG A 168 -14.51 -33.27 10.94
CA ARG A 168 -14.59 -33.72 9.55
C ARG A 168 -13.22 -33.87 8.88
N GLU A 169 -12.17 -33.33 9.48
CA GLU A 169 -10.78 -33.49 9.01
C GLU A 169 -10.10 -34.74 9.61
N LEU A 170 -10.73 -35.38 10.61
CA LEU A 170 -10.21 -36.61 11.25
C LEU A 170 -10.53 -37.90 10.48
N TRP A 171 -11.38 -37.83 9.45
CA TRP A 171 -11.88 -39.01 8.73
C TRP A 171 -11.62 -38.93 7.21
N GLN A 172 -10.64 -38.12 6.80
CA GLN A 172 -9.96 -38.25 5.50
C GLN A 172 -8.60 -38.91 5.70
#